data_AF-A0A7T4QZT0-F1
#
_entry.id   AF-A0A7T4QZT0-F1
#
_cell.length_a   1.000
_cell.length_b   1.000
_cell.length_c   1.000
_cell.angle_alpha   90.00
_cell.angle_beta   90.00
_cell.angle_gamma   90.00
#
_symmetry.space_group_name_H-M   'P 1'
#
loop_
_entity.id
_entity.type
_entity.pdbx_description
1 polymer ?
#
loop_
_entity_poly.entity_id
_entity_poly.type
_entity_poly.pdbx_seq_one_letter_code
_entity_poly.pdbx_strand_id
1 'polypeptide(L)'
;MKRLNRWLLLILSGALFSPLALIANERAFDSGLAGFEVNLNKLSNPYRVFGYFLLPNATLTLDSSTNFTATYDGEGKLNQISPRRWQWLAPSNSGVHKLHLISANEQAMQINVFVLEPINKIKKGWLNGYQIGNYPVKAFRGLPEYLPPPGLFAVNPENADIAVSPHFVLGQFICKQATQSRDKYLILRPEMLLKLETILQATNRSGIRTDTFHIMSGYRTPYYNRAIGNTPYSRHIYGGAADFFIDVSPKDGRMDDLNRDGRFDQADAAWLYEFIDGLSQNNGWHFIGGLGEYGANAAHGPFVHIDVRGYRARWGH
;
A
#
# COMPACT_ATOMS: atom_id res chain seq x y z
N MET A 1 -88.06 -3.23 -31.66
CA MET A 1 -86.81 -2.98 -32.42
C MET A 1 -86.44 -1.51 -32.34
N LYS A 2 -85.46 -1.13 -31.50
CA LYS A 2 -84.45 -0.07 -31.68
C LYS A 2 -83.84 0.35 -30.32
N ARG A 3 -82.53 0.13 -30.25
CA ARG A 3 -81.45 0.87 -29.55
C ARG A 3 -81.30 0.81 -28.02
N LEU A 4 -80.32 -0.02 -27.65
CA LEU A 4 -79.26 0.16 -26.64
C LEU A 4 -78.94 1.62 -26.25
N ASN A 5 -78.72 1.82 -24.95
CA ASN A 5 -77.65 2.65 -24.40
C ASN A 5 -77.26 2.09 -23.02
N ARG A 6 -76.11 1.39 -22.95
CA ARG A 6 -75.44 1.02 -21.68
C ARG A 6 -74.15 1.81 -21.58
N TRP A 7 -74.01 2.53 -20.48
CA TRP A 7 -72.83 3.30 -20.12
C TRP A 7 -71.66 2.37 -19.78
N LEU A 8 -70.49 2.70 -20.33
CA LEU A 8 -69.21 2.05 -20.09
C LEU A 8 -68.56 2.72 -18.87
N LEU A 9 -68.34 1.99 -17.77
CA LEU A 9 -67.46 2.42 -16.69
C LEU A 9 -66.04 1.88 -16.97
N LEU A 10 -65.07 2.79 -17.09
CA LEU A 10 -63.65 2.45 -17.12
C LEU A 10 -63.20 1.96 -15.73
N ILE A 11 -62.63 0.75 -15.68
CA ILE A 11 -61.85 0.26 -14.54
C ILE A 11 -60.39 0.62 -14.80
N LEU A 12 -59.84 1.60 -14.06
CA LEU A 12 -58.40 1.83 -13.98
C LEU A 12 -57.78 0.75 -13.08
N SER A 13 -57.08 -0.20 -13.67
CA SER A 13 -56.20 -1.12 -12.95
C SER A 13 -54.88 -0.41 -12.61
N GLY A 14 -54.70 -0.01 -11.35
CA GLY A 14 -53.43 0.49 -10.84
C GLY A 14 -52.43 -0.67 -10.70
N ALA A 15 -51.45 -0.74 -11.61
CA ALA A 15 -50.30 -1.60 -11.45
C ALA A 15 -49.33 -0.95 -10.43
N LEU A 16 -49.27 -1.52 -9.22
CA LEU A 16 -48.24 -1.23 -8.24
C LEU A 16 -46.90 -1.75 -8.78
N PHE A 17 -46.10 -0.86 -9.37
CA PHE A 17 -44.68 -1.10 -9.57
C PHE A 17 -43.98 -1.00 -8.21
N SER A 18 -43.79 -2.14 -7.53
CA SER A 18 -42.79 -2.23 -6.46
C SER A 18 -41.42 -1.96 -7.07
N PRO A 19 -40.65 -0.96 -6.60
CA PRO A 19 -39.27 -0.85 -7.01
C PRO A 19 -38.55 -2.05 -6.40
N LEU A 20 -38.11 -3.00 -7.24
CA LEU A 20 -37.01 -3.88 -6.85
C LEU A 20 -35.84 -2.95 -6.56
N ALA A 21 -35.58 -2.70 -5.28
CA ALA A 21 -34.31 -2.17 -4.85
C ALA A 21 -33.25 -3.18 -5.33
N LEU A 22 -32.47 -2.79 -6.33
CA LEU A 22 -31.15 -3.39 -6.52
C LEU A 22 -30.40 -3.11 -5.22
N ILE A 23 -30.42 -4.06 -4.30
CA ILE A 23 -29.39 -4.11 -3.27
C ILE A 23 -28.12 -4.39 -4.05
N ALA A 24 -27.35 -3.32 -4.32
CA ALA A 24 -25.96 -3.47 -4.67
C ALA A 24 -25.35 -4.31 -3.55
N ASN A 25 -24.98 -5.54 -3.89
CA ASN A 25 -24.30 -6.42 -2.96
C ASN A 25 -22.91 -5.80 -2.75
N GLU A 26 -22.81 -4.84 -1.83
CA GLU A 26 -21.52 -4.31 -1.39
C GLU A 26 -20.75 -5.52 -0.86
N ARG A 27 -19.80 -5.99 -1.67
CA ARG A 27 -18.98 -7.13 -1.28
C ARG A 27 -18.32 -6.77 0.04
N ALA A 28 -18.52 -7.66 1.02
CA ALA A 28 -17.82 -7.58 2.30
C ALA A 28 -16.33 -7.39 2.05
N PHE A 29 -15.70 -6.57 2.88
CA PHE A 29 -14.26 -6.34 2.80
C PHE A 29 -13.50 -7.64 3.05
N ASP A 30 -12.65 -8.03 2.11
CA ASP A 30 -11.74 -9.16 2.23
C ASP A 30 -10.45 -8.69 2.88
N SER A 31 -10.11 -9.21 4.06
CA SER A 31 -8.95 -8.72 4.83
C SER A 31 -7.59 -9.03 4.21
N GLY A 32 -7.52 -9.89 3.19
CA GLY A 32 -6.24 -10.25 2.59
C GLY A 32 -5.43 -11.30 3.38
N LEU A 33 -5.93 -11.76 4.53
CA LEU A 33 -5.21 -12.68 5.42
C LEU A 33 -5.06 -14.07 4.79
N ALA A 34 -3.91 -14.71 5.01
CA ALA A 34 -3.61 -16.04 4.49
C ALA A 34 -4.14 -17.18 5.38
N GLY A 35 -4.55 -16.91 6.61
CA GLY A 35 -4.89 -17.95 7.59
C GLY A 35 -3.67 -18.65 8.21
N PHE A 36 -2.45 -18.24 7.86
CA PHE A 36 -1.19 -18.60 8.52
C PHE A 36 -0.19 -17.45 8.36
N GLU A 37 0.87 -17.45 9.18
CA GLU A 37 1.91 -16.42 9.15
C GLU A 37 3.26 -16.99 8.71
N VAL A 38 4.03 -16.18 8.00
CA VAL A 38 5.41 -16.49 7.61
C VAL A 38 6.30 -15.29 7.95
N ASN A 39 7.36 -15.53 8.71
CA ASN A 39 8.43 -14.57 8.91
C ASN A 39 9.33 -14.50 7.67
N LEU A 40 9.45 -13.30 7.12
CA LEU A 40 10.40 -12.93 6.08
C LEU A 40 11.61 -12.31 6.77
N ASN A 41 12.63 -13.13 7.02
CA ASN A 41 13.73 -12.84 7.93
C ASN A 41 13.23 -12.53 9.37
N LYS A 42 13.02 -11.25 9.70
CA LYS A 42 12.55 -10.78 11.02
C LYS A 42 11.13 -10.20 10.98
N LEU A 43 10.53 -10.12 9.78
CA LEU A 43 9.25 -9.46 9.58
C LEU A 43 8.14 -10.52 9.43
N SER A 44 7.16 -10.55 10.35
CA SER A 44 6.00 -11.43 10.20
C SER A 44 5.04 -10.90 9.14
N ASN A 45 4.68 -11.74 8.18
CA ASN A 45 3.64 -11.47 7.19
C ASN A 45 2.43 -12.40 7.42
N PRO A 46 1.24 -11.84 7.71
CA PRO A 46 0.00 -12.60 7.81
C PRO A 46 -0.82 -12.62 6.50
N TYR A 47 -0.40 -11.90 5.47
CA TYR A 47 -1.18 -11.67 4.26
C TYR A 47 -0.87 -12.69 3.15
N ARG A 48 -1.88 -13.05 2.35
CA ARG A 48 -1.76 -14.04 1.27
C ARG A 48 -0.92 -13.56 0.07
N VAL A 49 -0.69 -12.25 -0.05
CA VAL A 49 0.23 -11.66 -1.03
C VAL A 49 1.05 -10.61 -0.32
N PHE A 50 2.37 -10.63 -0.49
CA PHE A 50 3.24 -9.64 0.15
C PHE A 50 4.52 -9.37 -0.63
N GLY A 51 4.92 -8.09 -0.68
CA GLY A 51 6.12 -7.60 -1.35
C GLY A 51 7.31 -7.52 -0.40
N TYR A 52 8.46 -8.05 -0.80
CA TYR A 52 9.71 -7.98 -0.03
C TYR A 52 10.88 -7.53 -0.90
N PHE A 53 11.71 -6.62 -0.39
CA PHE A 53 12.79 -5.97 -1.16
C PHE A 53 14.15 -6.37 -0.60
N LEU A 54 15.07 -6.82 -1.45
CA LEU A 54 16.42 -7.22 -1.03
C LEU A 54 17.46 -7.04 -2.14
N LEU A 55 18.73 -7.07 -1.78
CA LEU A 55 19.83 -6.95 -2.74
C LEU A 55 20.04 -8.26 -3.54
N PRO A 56 20.66 -8.17 -4.73
CA PRO A 56 21.16 -9.34 -5.44
C PRO A 56 22.05 -10.20 -4.55
N ASN A 57 21.97 -11.53 -4.71
CA ASN A 57 22.69 -12.52 -3.90
C ASN A 57 22.40 -12.49 -2.39
N ALA A 58 21.42 -11.70 -1.91
CA ALA A 58 20.99 -11.78 -0.52
C ALA A 58 20.14 -13.04 -0.29
N THR A 59 20.17 -13.55 0.94
CA THR A 59 19.33 -14.67 1.36
C THR A 59 18.06 -14.16 2.03
N LEU A 60 16.91 -14.67 1.59
CA LEU A 60 15.64 -14.56 2.29
C LEU A 60 15.39 -15.85 3.08
N THR A 61 15.28 -15.73 4.40
CA THR A 61 14.79 -16.83 5.25
C THR A 61 13.29 -16.71 5.40
N LEU A 62 12.59 -17.82 5.18
CA LEU A 62 11.16 -17.98 5.39
C LEU A 62 10.98 -18.95 6.57
N ASP A 63 10.29 -18.55 7.63
CA ASP A 63 9.89 -19.49 8.68
C ASP A 63 8.47 -19.26 9.21
N SER A 64 7.87 -20.34 9.72
CA SER A 64 6.49 -20.32 10.22
C SER A 64 6.37 -21.18 11.48
N SER A 65 5.32 -20.96 12.26
CA SER A 65 4.96 -21.83 13.39
C SER A 65 4.41 -23.18 12.92
N THR A 66 3.92 -23.26 11.68
CA THR A 66 3.36 -24.46 11.05
C THR A 66 4.23 -24.95 9.89
N ASN A 67 4.03 -26.20 9.49
CA ASN A 67 4.69 -26.74 8.30
C ASN A 67 4.13 -26.09 7.03
N PHE A 68 4.99 -25.86 6.06
CA PHE A 68 4.60 -25.37 4.74
C PHE A 68 5.58 -25.83 3.66
N THR A 69 5.09 -25.96 2.45
CA THR A 69 5.92 -26.12 1.26
C THR A 69 6.15 -24.76 0.62
N ALA A 70 7.32 -24.57 0.02
CA ALA A 70 7.62 -23.39 -0.79
C ALA A 70 8.09 -23.84 -2.17
N THR A 71 7.56 -23.19 -3.20
CA THR A 71 8.01 -23.35 -4.59
C THR A 71 8.43 -22.01 -5.15
N TYR A 72 9.29 -22.06 -6.17
CA TYR A 72 9.81 -20.90 -6.87
C TYR A 72 9.88 -21.22 -8.36
N ASP A 73 9.23 -20.38 -9.17
CA ASP A 73 9.04 -20.64 -10.60
C ASP A 73 10.24 -20.21 -11.47
N GLY A 74 11.28 -19.62 -10.88
CA GLY A 74 12.44 -19.13 -11.61
C GLY A 74 13.68 -19.99 -11.47
N GLU A 75 14.72 -19.64 -12.22
CA GLU A 75 16.05 -20.21 -12.06
C GLU A 75 16.65 -19.71 -10.74
N GLY A 76 17.01 -20.62 -9.82
CA GLY A 76 17.60 -20.25 -8.54
C GLY A 76 17.59 -21.35 -7.48
N LYS A 77 18.00 -20.98 -6.26
CA LYS A 77 18.23 -21.91 -5.13
C LYS A 77 17.21 -21.64 -4.04
N LEU A 78 16.14 -22.43 -4.02
CA LEU A 78 15.21 -22.53 -2.89
C LEU A 78 15.53 -23.83 -2.14
N ASN A 79 15.99 -23.70 -0.90
CA ASN A 79 16.40 -24.84 -0.09
C ASN A 79 15.49 -24.99 1.12
N GLN A 80 14.96 -26.19 1.31
CA GLN A 80 14.28 -26.54 2.55
C GLN A 80 15.32 -26.80 3.64
N ILE A 81 15.25 -26.07 4.75
CA ILE A 81 16.13 -26.27 5.91
C ILE A 81 15.46 -27.19 6.93
N SER A 82 14.13 -27.05 7.10
CA SER A 82 13.29 -27.92 7.91
C SER A 82 11.83 -27.85 7.41
N PRO A 83 10.90 -28.68 7.91
CA PRO A 83 9.48 -28.61 7.51
C PRO A 83 8.81 -27.24 7.71
N ARG A 84 9.40 -26.37 8.53
CA ARG A 84 8.89 -25.03 8.87
C ARG A 84 9.82 -23.89 8.47
N ARG A 85 10.91 -24.19 7.74
CA ARG A 85 11.92 -23.20 7.39
C ARG A 85 12.53 -23.46 6.02
N TRP A 86 12.54 -22.41 5.21
CA TRP A 86 13.12 -22.40 3.88
C TRP A 86 14.09 -21.23 3.75
N GLN A 87 15.06 -21.37 2.84
CA GLN A 87 15.96 -20.29 2.45
C GLN A 87 15.97 -20.14 0.94
N TRP A 88 15.79 -18.92 0.49
CA TRP A 88 15.88 -18.55 -0.91
C TRP A 88 17.06 -17.62 -1.13
N LEU A 89 17.93 -17.96 -2.08
CA LEU A 89 19.04 -17.10 -2.50
C LEU A 89 18.62 -16.28 -3.72
N ALA A 90 18.67 -14.95 -3.59
CA ALA A 90 18.36 -14.04 -4.67
C ALA A 90 19.35 -14.18 -5.84
N PRO A 91 18.90 -14.10 -7.10
CA PRO A 91 19.78 -14.03 -8.26
C PRO A 91 20.72 -12.81 -8.22
N SER A 92 21.71 -12.82 -9.10
CA SER A 92 22.68 -11.72 -9.24
C SER A 92 22.13 -10.49 -9.95
N ASN A 93 21.03 -10.65 -10.69
CA ASN A 93 20.39 -9.59 -11.47
C ASN A 93 19.14 -9.08 -10.74
N SER A 94 18.81 -7.81 -10.94
CA SER A 94 17.56 -7.21 -10.47
C SER A 94 16.36 -7.83 -11.19
N GLY A 95 15.20 -7.84 -10.55
CA GLY A 95 14.01 -8.47 -11.09
C GLY A 95 12.96 -8.80 -10.02
N VAL A 96 11.80 -9.28 -10.48
CA VAL A 96 10.73 -9.77 -9.58
C VAL A 96 10.70 -11.29 -9.62
N HIS A 97 10.64 -11.88 -8.44
CA HIS A 97 10.61 -13.32 -8.24
C HIS A 97 9.42 -13.67 -7.35
N LYS A 98 8.68 -14.72 -7.70
CA LYS A 98 7.48 -15.13 -6.96
C LYS A 98 7.75 -16.44 -6.24
N LEU A 99 7.61 -16.40 -4.91
CA LEU A 99 7.63 -17.60 -4.07
C LEU A 99 6.19 -17.96 -3.73
N HIS A 100 5.80 -19.20 -3.98
CA HIS A 100 4.47 -19.71 -3.63
C HIS A 100 4.60 -20.64 -2.43
N LEU A 101 3.81 -20.37 -1.40
CA LEU A 101 3.84 -21.09 -0.14
C LEU A 101 2.48 -21.72 0.10
N ILE A 102 2.45 -23.01 0.44
CA ILE A 102 1.23 -23.74 0.80
C ILE A 102 1.40 -24.29 2.21
N SER A 103 0.53 -23.89 3.13
CA SER A 103 0.49 -24.42 4.49
C SER A 103 -0.05 -25.86 4.53
N ALA A 104 0.16 -26.56 5.64
CA ALA A 104 -0.42 -27.90 5.85
C ALA A 104 -1.96 -27.98 5.75
N ASN A 105 -2.65 -26.84 5.89
CA ASN A 105 -4.12 -26.74 5.75
C ASN A 105 -4.53 -26.16 4.39
N GLU A 106 -3.69 -26.32 3.36
CA GLU A 106 -3.93 -25.90 1.97
C GLU A 106 -4.19 -24.39 1.79
N GLN A 107 -3.82 -23.57 2.77
CA GLN A 107 -3.84 -22.11 2.61
C GLN A 107 -2.63 -21.64 1.80
N ALA A 108 -2.88 -20.74 0.84
CA ALA A 108 -1.86 -20.25 -0.09
C ALA A 108 -1.37 -18.84 0.26
N MET A 109 -0.07 -18.61 0.07
CA MET A 109 0.58 -17.31 0.20
C MET A 109 1.59 -17.12 -0.95
N GLN A 110 1.64 -15.92 -1.52
CA GLN A 110 2.62 -15.52 -2.52
C GLN A 110 3.50 -14.39 -1.98
N ILE A 111 4.82 -14.59 -2.03
CA ILE A 111 5.79 -13.54 -1.75
C ILE A 111 6.37 -13.03 -3.07
N ASN A 112 6.11 -11.76 -3.38
CA ASN A 112 6.72 -11.05 -4.50
C ASN A 112 8.04 -10.45 -4.02
N VAL A 113 9.16 -11.08 -4.37
CA VAL A 113 10.50 -10.63 -4.00
C VAL A 113 11.06 -9.73 -5.11
N PHE A 114 11.31 -8.47 -4.75
CA PHE A 114 11.87 -7.44 -5.61
C PHE A 114 13.39 -7.34 -5.36
N VAL A 115 14.18 -7.89 -6.29
CA VAL A 115 15.64 -7.82 -6.24
C VAL A 115 16.08 -6.47 -6.77
N LEU A 116 16.76 -5.70 -5.93
CA LEU A 116 17.07 -4.29 -6.13
C LEU A 116 18.26 -4.08 -7.09
N GLU A 117 18.31 -2.91 -7.72
CA GLU A 117 19.54 -2.31 -8.21
C GLU A 117 20.34 -1.74 -7.03
N PRO A 118 21.59 -2.21 -6.78
CA PRO A 118 22.39 -1.71 -5.66
C PRO A 118 22.62 -0.20 -5.71
N ILE A 119 22.58 0.46 -4.55
CA ILE A 119 22.67 1.93 -4.44
C ILE A 119 23.99 2.49 -5.01
N ASN A 120 25.06 1.69 -5.00
CA ASN A 120 26.37 2.06 -5.53
C ASN A 120 26.43 2.20 -7.06
N LYS A 121 25.37 1.75 -7.78
CA LYS A 121 25.19 1.98 -9.21
C LYS A 121 24.76 3.41 -9.53
N ILE A 122 24.28 4.17 -8.54
CA ILE A 122 24.03 5.61 -8.73
C ILE A 122 25.36 6.31 -9.01
N LYS A 123 25.49 6.93 -10.18
CA LYS A 123 26.66 7.72 -10.58
C LYS A 123 26.24 9.18 -10.76
N LYS A 124 26.91 10.09 -10.04
CA LYS A 124 26.63 11.54 -10.08
C LYS A 124 25.14 11.89 -9.87
N GLY A 125 24.44 11.11 -9.04
CA GLY A 125 23.01 11.30 -8.75
C GLY A 125 22.04 10.69 -9.77
N TRP A 126 22.50 9.86 -10.70
CA TRP A 126 21.69 9.20 -11.73
C TRP A 126 21.79 7.68 -11.64
N LEU A 127 20.67 7.00 -11.89
CA LEU A 127 20.59 5.55 -12.05
C LEU A 127 19.85 5.25 -13.36
N ASN A 128 20.55 4.66 -14.33
CA ASN A 128 19.96 4.24 -15.63
C ASN A 128 19.09 5.32 -16.30
N GLY A 129 19.57 6.57 -16.33
CA GLY A 129 18.84 7.70 -16.94
C GLY A 129 17.76 8.36 -16.07
N TYR A 130 17.50 7.84 -14.87
CA TYR A 130 16.58 8.45 -13.91
C TYR A 130 17.35 9.22 -12.82
N GLN A 131 16.99 10.50 -12.61
CA GLN A 131 17.65 11.35 -11.62
C GLN A 131 17.18 10.99 -10.21
N ILE A 132 18.08 10.41 -9.41
CA ILE A 132 17.83 10.10 -8.00
C ILE A 132 18.22 11.28 -7.11
N GLY A 133 19.33 11.96 -7.41
CA GLY A 133 19.95 12.92 -6.51
C GLY A 133 20.79 12.24 -5.42
N ASN A 134 20.99 12.93 -4.30
CA ASN A 134 21.88 12.48 -3.23
C ASN A 134 21.09 12.31 -1.93
N TYR A 135 21.21 11.13 -1.33
CA TYR A 135 20.75 10.88 0.03
C TYR A 135 21.58 11.65 1.05
N PRO A 136 21.00 12.04 2.20
CA PRO A 136 21.80 12.52 3.32
C PRO A 136 22.86 11.49 3.74
N VAL A 137 24.09 11.95 3.94
CA VAL A 137 25.24 11.08 4.28
C VAL A 137 25.16 10.58 5.72
N LYS A 138 24.72 11.44 6.64
CA LYS A 138 24.58 11.10 8.07
C LYS A 138 23.14 10.69 8.35
N ALA A 139 22.95 9.59 9.04
CA ALA A 139 21.64 9.21 9.57
C ALA A 139 21.10 10.28 10.52
N PHE A 140 19.84 10.67 10.35
CA PHE A 140 19.18 11.60 11.26
C PHE A 140 19.13 11.00 12.67
N ARG A 141 19.66 11.73 13.66
CA ARG A 141 19.75 11.27 15.06
C ARG A 141 20.44 9.91 15.26
N GLY A 142 21.27 9.48 14.31
CA GLY A 142 21.92 8.15 14.36
C GLY A 142 20.97 6.97 14.15
N LEU A 143 19.74 7.21 13.70
CA LEU A 143 18.72 6.18 13.50
C LEU A 143 18.97 5.40 12.18
N PRO A 144 19.09 4.05 12.21
CA PRO A 144 19.33 3.24 11.03
C PRO A 144 18.30 3.42 9.91
N GLU A 145 17.07 3.79 10.26
CA GLU A 145 15.97 4.04 9.32
C GLU A 145 16.28 5.18 8.34
N TYR A 146 17.20 6.08 8.70
CA TYR A 146 17.63 7.25 7.94
C TYR A 146 18.97 7.05 7.22
N LEU A 147 19.48 5.81 7.18
CA LEU A 147 20.56 5.46 6.26
C LEU A 147 20.03 5.36 4.82
N PRO A 148 20.84 5.69 3.80
CA PRO A 148 20.49 5.44 2.41
C PRO A 148 20.03 3.98 2.22
N PRO A 149 18.98 3.73 1.42
CA PRO A 149 18.53 2.37 1.17
C PRO A 149 19.64 1.56 0.47
N PRO A 150 19.68 0.24 0.67
CA PRO A 150 20.71 -0.61 0.08
C PRO A 150 20.65 -0.62 -1.46
N GLY A 151 19.47 -0.39 -2.03
CA GLY A 151 19.23 -0.32 -3.46
C GLY A 151 17.84 0.22 -3.77
N LEU A 152 17.53 0.29 -5.06
CA LEU A 152 16.23 0.74 -5.59
C LEU A 152 15.72 -0.26 -6.62
N PHE A 153 14.42 -0.47 -6.70
CA PHE A 153 13.78 -1.32 -7.68
C PHE A 153 13.31 -0.51 -8.89
N ALA A 154 13.51 -1.05 -10.10
CA ALA A 154 13.06 -0.44 -11.35
C ALA A 154 11.57 -0.75 -11.60
N VAL A 155 10.76 0.29 -11.71
CA VAL A 155 9.33 0.22 -11.98
C VAL A 155 9.04 0.74 -13.39
N ASN A 156 8.31 -0.04 -14.15
CA ASN A 156 7.90 0.23 -15.52
C ASN A 156 6.45 -0.22 -15.74
N PRO A 157 5.83 0.09 -16.89
CA PRO A 157 4.44 -0.28 -17.15
C PRO A 157 4.16 -1.78 -17.00
N GLU A 158 5.13 -2.65 -17.24
CA GLU A 158 4.94 -4.11 -17.18
C GLU A 158 4.89 -4.66 -15.75
N ASN A 159 5.46 -3.94 -14.77
CA ASN A 159 5.56 -4.42 -13.38
C ASN A 159 4.86 -3.51 -12.36
N ALA A 160 4.31 -2.37 -12.78
CA ALA A 160 3.63 -1.42 -11.92
C ALA A 160 2.40 -2.02 -11.20
N ASP A 161 1.69 -2.95 -11.85
CA ASP A 161 0.48 -3.57 -11.30
C ASP A 161 0.78 -4.80 -10.41
N ILE A 162 2.05 -5.11 -10.16
CA ILE A 162 2.41 -6.19 -9.24
C ILE A 162 1.98 -5.79 -7.83
N ALA A 163 1.14 -6.63 -7.22
CA ALA A 163 0.71 -6.49 -5.84
C ALA A 163 1.91 -6.49 -4.88
N VAL A 164 1.96 -5.50 -4.00
CA VAL A 164 2.92 -5.41 -2.89
C VAL A 164 2.26 -5.83 -1.57
N SER A 165 0.94 -5.80 -1.49
CA SER A 165 0.12 -6.42 -0.44
C SER A 165 -1.29 -6.65 -1.02
N PRO A 166 -2.25 -7.25 -0.27
CA PRO A 166 -3.55 -7.58 -0.83
C PRO A 166 -4.30 -6.40 -1.47
N HIS A 167 -4.14 -5.20 -0.93
CA HIS A 167 -4.88 -4.00 -1.34
C HIS A 167 -4.02 -2.94 -2.02
N PHE A 168 -2.73 -3.20 -2.24
CA PHE A 168 -1.81 -2.23 -2.81
C PHE A 168 -0.91 -2.83 -3.89
N VAL A 169 -0.65 -2.05 -4.93
CA VAL A 169 0.25 -2.39 -6.04
C VAL A 169 1.47 -1.46 -6.09
N LEU A 170 2.57 -1.93 -6.66
CA LEU A 170 3.85 -1.22 -6.72
C LEU A 170 3.73 0.19 -7.31
N GLY A 171 2.91 0.32 -8.37
CA GLY A 171 2.67 1.54 -9.12
C GLY A 171 2.11 2.69 -8.27
N GLN A 172 1.38 2.40 -7.19
CA GLN A 172 0.83 3.43 -6.30
C GLN A 172 1.93 4.21 -5.55
N PHE A 173 3.13 3.63 -5.41
CA PHE A 173 4.21 4.23 -4.61
C PHE A 173 5.29 4.93 -5.46
N ILE A 174 5.12 5.02 -6.79
CA ILE A 174 6.12 5.61 -7.67
C ILE A 174 6.27 7.12 -7.43
N CYS A 175 7.48 7.62 -7.63
CA CYS A 175 7.75 9.04 -7.57
C CYS A 175 7.05 9.79 -8.71
N LYS A 176 6.40 10.91 -8.39
CA LYS A 176 5.71 11.80 -9.35
C LYS A 176 6.67 12.62 -10.23
N GLN A 177 7.98 12.53 -9.98
CA GLN A 177 9.01 13.15 -10.82
C GLN A 177 8.79 12.83 -12.31
N ALA A 178 8.70 13.88 -13.12
CA ALA A 178 8.69 13.75 -14.57
C ALA A 178 10.04 13.22 -15.06
N THR A 179 10.02 12.33 -16.05
CA THR A 179 11.24 11.75 -16.62
C THR A 179 11.00 11.29 -18.04
N GLN A 180 12.08 11.26 -18.83
CA GLN A 180 12.12 10.61 -20.14
C GLN A 180 12.55 9.14 -20.04
N SER A 181 13.04 8.71 -18.88
CA SER A 181 13.38 7.31 -18.63
C SER A 181 12.11 6.46 -18.66
N ARG A 182 12.19 5.31 -19.32
CA ARG A 182 11.13 4.29 -19.27
C ARG A 182 10.90 3.80 -17.84
N ASP A 183 11.99 3.60 -17.10
CA ASP A 183 11.95 3.10 -15.74
C ASP A 183 12.01 4.25 -14.74
N LYS A 184 11.16 4.18 -13.73
CA LYS A 184 11.31 4.94 -12.48
C LYS A 184 11.90 4.02 -11.41
N TYR A 185 12.56 4.59 -10.42
CA TYR A 185 13.16 3.81 -9.35
C TYR A 185 12.55 4.16 -8.01
N LEU A 186 12.26 3.14 -7.19
CA LEU A 186 11.75 3.31 -5.83
C LEU A 186 12.36 2.31 -4.85
N ILE A 187 12.21 2.59 -3.56
CA ILE A 187 12.27 1.57 -2.52
C ILE A 187 11.01 1.70 -1.69
N LEU A 188 10.49 0.57 -1.21
CA LEU A 188 9.36 0.52 -0.31
C LEU A 188 9.74 -0.35 0.89
N ARG A 189 9.52 0.18 2.10
CA ARG A 189 9.75 -0.56 3.34
C ARG A 189 8.57 -1.49 3.57
N PRO A 190 8.78 -2.81 3.70
CA PRO A 190 7.70 -3.75 3.96
C PRO A 190 6.86 -3.42 5.21
N GLU A 191 7.46 -2.81 6.23
CA GLU A 191 6.76 -2.31 7.43
C GLU A 191 5.66 -1.29 7.09
N MET A 192 5.88 -0.47 6.05
CA MET A 192 4.89 0.49 5.57
C MET A 192 3.65 -0.22 4.99
N LEU A 193 3.85 -1.33 4.28
CA LEU A 193 2.76 -2.13 3.71
C LEU A 193 1.88 -2.75 4.81
N LEU A 194 2.50 -3.37 5.81
CA LEU A 194 1.78 -3.93 6.95
C LEU A 194 0.99 -2.86 7.72
N LYS A 195 1.57 -1.67 7.87
CA LYS A 195 0.90 -0.54 8.52
C LYS A 195 -0.31 -0.04 7.72
N LEU A 196 -0.18 0.12 6.41
CA LEU A 196 -1.29 0.52 5.53
C LEU A 196 -2.43 -0.50 5.56
N GLU A 197 -2.12 -1.79 5.46
CA GLU A 197 -3.11 -2.87 5.56
C GLU A 197 -3.81 -2.88 6.92
N THR A 198 -3.07 -2.65 8.01
CA THR A 198 -3.65 -2.55 9.37
C THR A 198 -4.64 -1.39 9.48
N ILE A 199 -4.30 -0.22 8.95
CA ILE A 199 -5.17 0.96 8.92
C ILE A 199 -6.40 0.69 8.04
N LEU A 200 -6.22 0.08 6.87
CA LEU A 200 -7.30 -0.25 5.95
C LEU A 200 -8.32 -1.21 6.56
N GLN A 201 -7.85 -2.27 7.23
CA GLN A 201 -8.72 -3.18 7.95
C GLN A 201 -9.48 -2.46 9.08
N ALA A 202 -8.81 -1.58 9.83
CA ALA A 202 -9.46 -0.82 10.89
C ALA A 202 -10.52 0.14 10.33
N THR A 203 -10.24 0.79 9.22
CA THR A 203 -11.16 1.68 8.49
C THR A 203 -12.42 0.93 8.05
N ASN A 204 -12.26 -0.27 7.49
CA ASN A 204 -13.43 -1.09 7.13
C ASN A 204 -14.21 -1.56 8.37
N ARG A 205 -13.52 -1.89 9.46
CA ARG A 205 -14.19 -2.24 10.74
C ARG A 205 -14.94 -1.06 11.37
N SER A 206 -14.55 0.19 11.12
CA SER A 206 -15.29 1.36 11.58
C SER A 206 -16.52 1.69 10.73
N GLY A 207 -16.75 0.92 9.65
CA GLY A 207 -17.91 1.07 8.78
C GLY A 207 -17.66 1.95 7.55
N ILE A 208 -16.41 2.30 7.25
CA ILE A 208 -16.03 3.00 6.01
C ILE A 208 -15.50 1.95 5.03
N ARG A 209 -16.34 1.58 4.06
CA ARG A 209 -16.00 0.55 3.08
C ARG A 209 -14.93 1.06 2.11
N THR A 210 -13.74 0.50 2.18
CA THR A 210 -12.58 0.95 1.39
C THR A 210 -11.75 -0.24 0.91
N ASP A 211 -11.54 -0.38 -0.40
CA ASP A 211 -10.74 -1.47 -0.98
C ASP A 211 -9.24 -1.18 -1.04
N THR A 212 -8.87 0.10 -1.06
CA THR A 212 -7.49 0.58 -1.10
C THR A 212 -7.50 2.07 -0.75
N PHE A 213 -6.34 2.62 -0.39
CA PHE A 213 -6.21 4.07 -0.25
C PHE A 213 -5.72 4.72 -1.55
N HIS A 214 -6.12 5.96 -1.76
CA HIS A 214 -5.46 6.81 -2.75
C HIS A 214 -4.09 7.21 -2.20
N ILE A 215 -3.01 6.58 -2.70
CA ILE A 215 -1.64 6.97 -2.35
C ILE A 215 -1.26 8.21 -3.16
N MET A 216 -1.44 9.38 -2.56
CA MET A 216 -1.11 10.67 -3.17
C MET A 216 0.41 10.81 -3.35
N SER A 217 1.21 10.29 -2.41
CA SER A 217 2.67 10.29 -2.54
C SER A 217 3.28 9.13 -1.76
N GLY A 218 3.88 8.18 -2.47
CA GLY A 218 4.74 7.14 -1.91
C GLY A 218 6.22 7.55 -1.86
N TYR A 219 7.09 6.79 -2.51
CA TYR A 219 8.52 7.10 -2.56
C TYR A 219 8.81 8.39 -3.33
N ARG A 220 9.79 9.16 -2.84
CA ARG A 220 10.33 10.34 -3.54
C ARG A 220 11.82 10.13 -3.75
N THR A 221 12.34 10.48 -4.93
CA THR A 221 13.80 10.59 -5.07
C THR A 221 14.30 11.76 -4.20
N PRO A 222 15.54 11.70 -3.67
CA PRO A 222 16.15 12.86 -3.02
C PRO A 222 16.14 14.14 -3.88
N TYR A 223 16.30 14.00 -5.20
CA TYR A 223 16.19 15.12 -6.14
C TYR A 223 14.78 15.73 -6.13
N TYR A 224 13.76 14.91 -6.36
CA TYR A 224 12.38 15.38 -6.43
C TYR A 224 11.91 15.96 -5.09
N ASN A 225 12.23 15.30 -3.98
CA ASN A 225 11.91 15.77 -2.65
C ASN A 225 12.46 17.19 -2.42
N ARG A 226 13.71 17.46 -2.82
CA ARG A 226 14.28 18.81 -2.75
C ARG A 226 13.60 19.78 -3.72
N ALA A 227 13.30 19.35 -4.95
CA ALA A 227 12.67 20.18 -5.97
C ALA A 227 11.29 20.71 -5.55
N ILE A 228 10.56 19.97 -4.72
CA ILE A 228 9.27 20.40 -4.14
C ILE A 228 9.41 21.05 -2.76
N GLY A 229 10.62 21.47 -2.38
CA GLY A 229 10.86 22.22 -1.13
C GLY A 229 10.80 21.41 0.17
N ASN A 230 10.79 20.08 0.11
CA ASN A 230 10.72 19.24 1.31
C ASN A 230 12.07 19.09 2.01
N THR A 231 12.00 18.73 3.30
CA THR A 231 13.20 18.57 4.14
C THR A 231 14.09 17.41 3.67
N PRO A 232 15.43 17.50 3.83
CA PRO A 232 16.35 16.47 3.36
C PRO A 232 16.17 15.09 4.00
N TYR A 233 15.58 15.04 5.20
CA TYR A 233 15.35 13.80 5.96
C TYR A 233 13.91 13.31 5.89
N SER A 234 13.13 13.76 4.91
CA SER A 234 11.78 13.25 4.65
C SER A 234 11.76 11.72 4.58
N ARG A 235 10.80 11.08 5.26
CA ARG A 235 10.70 9.62 5.27
C ARG A 235 10.35 9.01 3.91
N HIS A 236 9.78 9.81 2.99
CA HIS A 236 9.48 9.38 1.63
C HIS A 236 10.73 8.96 0.83
N ILE A 237 11.88 9.60 1.07
CA ILE A 237 13.10 9.23 0.32
C ILE A 237 13.63 7.87 0.74
N TYR A 238 13.28 7.38 1.93
CA TYR A 238 13.72 6.09 2.46
C TYR A 238 12.69 4.97 2.24
N GLY A 239 11.63 5.23 1.47
CA GLY A 239 10.56 4.26 1.16
C GLY A 239 9.65 3.92 2.33
N GLY A 240 9.72 4.70 3.42
CA GLY A 240 9.04 4.38 4.67
C GLY A 240 7.89 5.33 5.01
N ALA A 241 7.30 6.01 4.03
CA ALA A 241 6.21 6.95 4.22
C ALA A 241 5.19 6.92 3.08
N ALA A 242 3.96 7.30 3.40
CA ALA A 242 2.89 7.51 2.46
C ALA A 242 2.06 8.73 2.86
N ASP A 243 1.74 9.57 1.88
CA ASP A 243 0.68 10.57 1.98
C ASP A 243 -0.53 9.99 1.25
N PHE A 244 -1.68 9.90 1.93
CA PHE A 244 -2.85 9.21 1.41
C PHE A 244 -4.18 9.78 1.89
N PHE A 245 -5.26 9.37 1.23
CA PHE A 245 -6.65 9.64 1.62
C PHE A 245 -7.58 8.51 1.16
N ILE A 246 -8.83 8.54 1.64
CA ILE A 246 -9.91 7.63 1.24
C ILE A 246 -10.71 8.32 0.14
N ASP A 247 -10.93 7.62 -0.97
CA ASP A 247 -11.50 8.12 -2.23
C ASP A 247 -12.29 6.98 -2.88
N VAL A 248 -13.54 6.82 -2.44
CA VAL A 248 -14.37 5.65 -2.77
C VAL A 248 -15.64 6.06 -3.52
N SER A 249 -16.36 7.08 -3.06
CA SER A 249 -17.71 7.37 -3.57
C SER A 249 -18.05 8.86 -3.55
N PRO A 250 -17.89 9.57 -4.68
CA PRO A 250 -17.32 9.09 -5.94
C PRO A 250 -15.80 8.92 -5.86
N LYS A 251 -15.26 7.97 -6.63
CA LYS A 251 -13.81 7.89 -6.83
C LYS A 251 -13.33 8.96 -7.81
N ASP A 252 -13.07 10.17 -7.31
CA ASP A 252 -12.79 11.36 -8.11
C ASP A 252 -11.40 11.97 -7.85
N GLY A 253 -10.58 11.32 -7.02
CA GLY A 253 -9.24 11.79 -6.68
C GLY A 253 -9.23 12.83 -5.55
N ARG A 254 -10.32 12.94 -4.79
CA ARG A 254 -10.44 13.78 -3.60
C ARG A 254 -10.76 12.92 -2.38
N MET A 255 -10.49 13.47 -1.20
CA MET A 255 -10.87 12.82 0.04
C MET A 255 -12.39 12.81 0.17
N ASP A 256 -12.96 11.66 0.54
CA ASP A 256 -14.38 11.52 0.90
C ASP A 256 -14.70 12.30 2.19
N ASP A 257 -15.98 12.63 2.40
CA ASP A 257 -16.51 13.19 3.65
C ASP A 257 -16.51 12.12 4.76
N LEU A 258 -15.44 12.08 5.54
CA LEU A 258 -15.21 11.05 6.58
C LEU A 258 -15.90 11.41 7.89
N ASN A 259 -16.06 12.70 8.17
CA ASN A 259 -16.69 13.17 9.41
C ASN A 259 -18.23 13.28 9.28
N ARG A 260 -18.77 13.16 8.05
CA ARG A 260 -20.20 13.20 7.69
C ARG A 260 -20.87 14.54 7.94
N ASP A 261 -20.15 15.64 7.76
CA ASP A 261 -20.69 17.00 7.90
C ASP A 261 -21.16 17.63 6.58
N GLY A 262 -21.00 16.92 5.46
CA GLY A 262 -21.36 17.35 4.12
C GLY A 262 -20.30 18.22 3.42
N ARG A 263 -19.11 18.35 4.00
CA ARG A 263 -17.96 19.06 3.42
C ARG A 263 -16.84 18.07 3.11
N PHE A 264 -15.93 18.49 2.22
CA PHE A 264 -14.79 17.70 1.76
C PHE A 264 -13.53 18.53 2.01
N ASP A 265 -13.13 18.64 3.27
CA ASP A 265 -12.14 19.62 3.72
C ASP A 265 -11.15 19.08 4.75
N GLN A 266 -10.42 19.98 5.41
CA GLN A 266 -9.39 19.59 6.37
C GLN A 266 -9.97 18.81 7.56
N ALA A 267 -11.24 19.00 7.92
CA ALA A 267 -11.88 18.27 9.01
C ALA A 267 -11.96 16.75 8.74
N ASP A 268 -11.98 16.32 7.48
CA ASP A 268 -11.90 14.91 7.09
C ASP A 268 -10.51 14.33 7.32
N ALA A 269 -9.46 15.10 6.99
CA ALA A 269 -8.09 14.72 7.31
C ALA A 269 -7.86 14.67 8.82
N ALA A 270 -8.43 15.62 9.58
CA ALA A 270 -8.40 15.61 11.04
C ALA A 270 -9.10 14.37 11.62
N TRP A 271 -10.26 14.00 11.08
CA TRP A 271 -10.96 12.77 11.49
C TRP A 271 -10.08 11.54 11.26
N LEU A 272 -9.50 11.40 10.07
CA LEU A 272 -8.63 10.26 9.73
C LEU A 272 -7.36 10.25 10.58
N TYR A 273 -6.80 11.42 10.86
CA TYR A 273 -5.67 11.60 11.76
C TYR A 273 -6.00 11.06 13.16
N GLU A 274 -7.07 11.56 13.79
CA GLU A 274 -7.45 11.15 15.15
C GLU A 274 -7.79 9.67 15.22
N PHE A 275 -8.44 9.15 14.17
CA PHE A 275 -8.68 7.72 14.02
C PHE A 275 -7.38 6.91 14.05
N ILE A 276 -6.38 7.29 13.25
CA ILE A 276 -5.09 6.58 13.20
C ILE A 276 -4.28 6.80 14.48
N ASP A 277 -4.33 7.99 15.09
CA ASP A 277 -3.62 8.22 16.35
C ASP A 277 -4.20 7.35 17.47
N GLY A 278 -5.53 7.23 17.56
CA GLY A 278 -6.20 6.31 18.47
C GLY A 278 -5.79 4.86 18.25
N LEU A 279 -5.71 4.39 17.00
CA LEU A 279 -5.18 3.05 16.68
C LEU A 279 -3.75 2.87 17.20
N SER A 280 -2.93 3.92 17.11
CA SER A 280 -1.52 3.87 17.48
C SER A 280 -1.25 3.73 18.98
N GLN A 281 -2.26 3.94 19.81
CA GLN A 281 -2.19 3.82 21.27
C GLN A 281 -2.48 2.39 21.76
N ASN A 282 -2.94 1.49 20.88
CA ASN A 282 -3.28 0.11 21.24
C ASN A 282 -2.04 -0.80 21.33
N ASN A 283 -2.08 -1.81 22.21
CA ASN A 283 -0.98 -2.75 22.47
C ASN A 283 -0.57 -3.64 21.27
N GLY A 284 -1.29 -3.58 20.14
CA GLY A 284 -0.97 -4.29 18.90
C GLY A 284 -0.52 -3.38 17.74
N TRP A 285 -0.24 -2.10 18.00
CA TRP A 285 0.21 -1.21 16.94
C TRP A 285 1.68 -1.42 16.61
N HIS A 286 1.92 -2.14 15.51
CA HIS A 286 3.26 -2.37 15.00
C HIS A 286 3.74 -1.19 14.13
N PHE A 287 5.06 -0.98 14.06
CA PHE A 287 5.72 0.04 13.23
C PHE A 287 5.38 1.50 13.62
N ILE A 288 5.89 1.89 14.78
CA ILE A 288 5.81 3.26 15.30
C ILE A 288 6.40 4.25 14.29
N GLY A 289 5.73 5.39 14.12
CA GLY A 289 6.26 6.47 13.29
C GLY A 289 5.46 7.76 13.35
N GLY A 290 5.72 8.62 12.38
CA GLY A 290 5.06 9.90 12.17
C GLY A 290 3.62 9.74 11.69
N LEU A 291 2.80 10.70 12.07
CA LEU A 291 1.43 10.92 11.59
C LEU A 291 1.22 12.42 11.50
N GLY A 292 0.75 12.90 10.35
CA GLY A 292 0.59 14.32 10.07
C GLY A 292 -0.70 14.61 9.32
N GLU A 293 -1.41 15.64 9.73
CA GLU A 293 -2.59 16.15 9.03
C GLU A 293 -2.20 17.30 8.09
N TYR A 294 -2.81 17.34 6.91
CA TYR A 294 -2.60 18.42 5.94
C TYR A 294 -3.93 18.84 5.30
N GLY A 295 -4.22 20.14 5.36
CA GLY A 295 -5.31 20.75 4.62
C GLY A 295 -5.05 20.87 3.11
N ALA A 296 -6.09 21.26 2.38
CA ALA A 296 -6.01 21.50 0.94
C ALA A 296 -5.19 22.75 0.59
N ASN A 297 -4.60 22.76 -0.60
CA ASN A 297 -4.01 23.94 -1.22
C ASN A 297 -4.22 23.91 -2.74
N ALA A 298 -3.56 24.83 -3.47
CA ALA A 298 -3.70 24.91 -4.92
C ALA A 298 -3.21 23.67 -5.69
N ALA A 299 -2.39 22.81 -5.07
CA ALA A 299 -1.81 21.62 -5.70
C ALA A 299 -2.53 20.31 -5.36
N HIS A 300 -3.21 20.23 -4.21
CA HIS A 300 -3.86 19.00 -3.74
C HIS A 300 -4.98 19.28 -2.72
N GLY A 301 -5.89 18.30 -2.57
CA GLY A 301 -6.88 18.26 -1.49
C GLY A 301 -6.27 17.93 -0.13
N PRO A 302 -7.11 17.75 0.91
CA PRO A 302 -6.66 17.33 2.23
C PRO A 302 -6.12 15.89 2.18
N PHE A 303 -5.17 15.56 3.05
CA PHE A 303 -4.58 14.22 3.14
C PHE A 303 -3.94 13.98 4.50
N VAL A 304 -3.63 12.71 4.78
CA VAL A 304 -2.88 12.30 5.97
C VAL A 304 -1.53 11.70 5.56
N HIS A 305 -0.49 12.12 6.26
CA HIS A 305 0.85 11.54 6.19
C HIS A 305 1.01 10.45 7.25
N ILE A 306 1.60 9.32 6.88
CA ILE A 306 2.11 8.32 7.83
C ILE A 306 3.50 7.84 7.44
N ASP A 307 4.28 7.40 8.43
CA ASP A 307 5.54 6.72 8.17
C ASP A 307 5.89 5.68 9.25
N VAL A 308 7.01 4.99 9.04
CA VAL A 308 7.60 3.99 9.94
C VAL A 308 8.99 4.43 10.45
N ARG A 309 9.12 5.68 10.90
CA ARG A 309 10.40 6.27 11.35
C ARG A 309 10.97 5.72 12.67
N GLY A 310 10.27 4.81 13.35
CA GLY A 310 10.71 4.17 14.58
C GLY A 310 10.46 4.96 15.87
N TYR A 311 9.88 6.16 15.79
CA TYR A 311 9.48 6.95 16.95
C TYR A 311 8.23 7.77 16.66
N ARG A 312 7.44 8.06 17.72
CA ARG A 312 6.19 8.82 17.60
C ARG A 312 6.50 10.27 17.24
N ALA A 313 5.84 10.78 16.20
CA ALA A 313 5.85 12.19 15.82
C ALA A 313 4.45 12.58 15.32
N ARG A 314 3.99 13.77 15.71
CA ARG A 314 2.65 14.29 15.46
C ARG A 314 2.73 15.76 15.06
N TRP A 315 2.00 16.15 14.03
CA TRP A 315 1.92 17.54 13.55
C TRP A 315 0.67 17.73 12.70
N GLY A 316 0.38 18.97 12.31
CA GLY A 316 -0.76 19.31 11.44
C GLY A 316 -2.00 19.80 12.18
N HIS A 317 -1.92 19.97 13.51
CA HIS A 317 -2.94 20.58 14.35
C HIS A 317 -3.05 22.09 14.15
#